data_AF-A0A952HYC9-F1
#
_entry.id   AF-A0A952HYC9-F1
#
_cell.length_a   1.000
_cell.length_b   1.000
_cell.length_c   1.000
_cell.angle_alpha   90.00
_cell.angle_beta   90.00
_cell.angle_gamma   90.00
#
_symmetry.space_group_name_H-M   'P 1'
#
loop_
_entity.id
_entity.type
_entity.pdbx_description
1 polymer ?
#
loop_
_entity_poly.entity_id
_entity_poly.type
_entity_poly.pdbx_seq_one_letter_code
_entity_poly.pdbx_strand_id
1 'polypeptide(L)'
;MREAPIITFGFKFVNRFGLPDSLIRKIGSVSRDGLILNDEIIFYRDIFKIERHRNTIIVVLMPYSTVSKKLSKYFFKGYSTFVINIGGFADEVQSIINRRISSARIADSKLEMTEEEIKRNFKSINCPVCDANINLTELVPSVFIYCHYCESVFDHYSNLIPGGKEYRICPETGLFDRVKNYYEYQMYFNRYEFRFKLRKFFCGDTYVHFIFERNFWKNFSLLIGVLPTAIEKIRSTSNRNQNYPELVKANIAALEGRIQEVEFLFDQMLMRNKNHPGLYLNLGIGYLEIEKKEKAGFNLKKALESCSNYQPALDLLWKHEPNFVKQDNVIY
;
A
#
# COMPACT_ATOMS: atom_id res chain seq x y z
N MET A 1 -23.16 -16.63 -0.25
CA MET A 1 -22.22 -15.67 -0.85
C MET A 1 -22.97 -14.92 -1.94
N ARG A 2 -22.95 -13.58 -1.95
CA ARG A 2 -23.52 -12.82 -3.07
C ARG A 2 -22.60 -13.04 -4.28
N GLU A 3 -23.16 -13.40 -5.42
CA GLU A 3 -22.37 -13.45 -6.66
C GLU A 3 -21.82 -12.05 -6.93
N ALA A 4 -20.49 -11.89 -6.85
CA ALA A 4 -19.88 -10.61 -7.14
C ALA A 4 -20.15 -10.25 -8.61
N PRO A 5 -20.43 -8.96 -8.90
CA PRO A 5 -20.85 -8.53 -10.23
C PRO A 5 -19.77 -8.86 -11.26
N ILE A 6 -20.21 -9.32 -12.43
CA ILE A 6 -19.37 -9.36 -13.62
C ILE A 6 -19.23 -7.91 -14.08
N ILE A 7 -18.02 -7.37 -14.03
CA ILE A 7 -17.74 -6.01 -14.51
C ILE A 7 -16.93 -6.08 -15.78
N THR A 8 -17.41 -5.39 -16.82
CA THR A 8 -16.67 -5.11 -18.05
C THR A 8 -16.08 -3.71 -18.00
N PHE A 9 -14.84 -3.56 -18.47
CA PHE A 9 -14.14 -2.28 -18.47
C PHE A 9 -13.28 -2.11 -19.72
N GLY A 10 -13.12 -0.87 -20.16
CA GLY A 10 -12.17 -0.53 -21.21
C GLY A 10 -10.76 -0.38 -20.65
N PHE A 11 -9.74 -0.89 -21.33
CA PHE A 11 -8.35 -0.73 -20.90
C PHE A 11 -7.38 -0.55 -22.07
N LYS A 12 -6.14 -0.17 -21.75
CA LYS A 12 -4.99 -0.17 -22.68
C LYS A 12 -3.79 -0.79 -21.98
N PHE A 13 -2.93 -1.52 -22.68
CA PHE A 13 -1.67 -1.93 -22.07
C PHE A 13 -0.75 -0.71 -22.00
N VAL A 14 0.15 -0.73 -21.04
CA VAL A 14 1.09 0.36 -20.79
C VAL A 14 2.50 -0.17 -20.91
N ASN A 15 3.33 0.51 -21.68
CA ASN A 15 4.74 0.15 -21.83
C ASN A 15 5.57 0.59 -20.61
N ARG A 16 6.86 0.24 -20.60
CA ARG A 16 7.79 0.59 -19.50
C ARG A 16 7.94 2.10 -19.23
N PHE A 17 7.52 2.95 -20.16
CA PHE A 17 7.57 4.41 -20.03
C PHE A 17 6.27 5.00 -19.49
N GLY A 18 5.27 4.17 -19.16
CA GLY A 18 3.97 4.65 -18.73
C GLY A 18 3.07 5.11 -19.88
N LEU A 19 3.45 4.87 -21.13
CA LEU A 19 2.68 5.25 -22.30
C LEU A 19 1.80 4.09 -22.79
N PRO A 20 0.54 4.34 -23.21
CA PRO A 20 -0.30 3.30 -23.79
C PRO A 20 0.31 2.67 -25.04
N ASP A 21 0.16 1.37 -25.22
CA ASP A 21 0.61 0.62 -26.39
C ASP A 21 -0.26 0.86 -27.64
N SER A 22 -1.53 1.23 -27.44
CA SER A 22 -2.52 1.43 -28.49
C SER A 22 -3.35 2.71 -28.33
N LEU A 23 -3.84 3.24 -29.45
CA LEU A 23 -4.82 4.33 -29.47
C LEU A 23 -6.22 3.84 -29.10
N ILE A 24 -6.57 2.63 -29.51
CA ILE A 24 -7.89 2.01 -29.28
C ILE A 24 -7.90 1.30 -27.93
N ARG A 25 -8.97 1.50 -27.15
CA ARG A 25 -9.20 0.74 -25.91
C ARG A 25 -9.62 -0.69 -26.23
N LYS A 26 -9.03 -1.64 -25.51
CA LYS A 26 -9.45 -3.04 -25.50
C LYS A 26 -10.51 -3.26 -24.43
N ILE A 27 -11.21 -4.38 -24.50
CA ILE A 27 -12.25 -4.76 -23.54
C ILE A 27 -11.67 -5.80 -22.59
N GLY A 28 -11.79 -5.55 -21.30
CA GLY A 28 -11.49 -6.50 -20.23
C GLY A 28 -12.72 -6.77 -19.39
N SER A 29 -12.73 -7.88 -18.67
CA SER A 29 -13.80 -8.20 -17.72
C SER A 29 -13.28 -9.00 -16.53
N VAL A 30 -13.95 -8.84 -15.40
CA VAL A 30 -13.71 -9.60 -14.19
C VAL A 30 -14.76 -10.71 -14.12
N SER A 31 -14.34 -11.95 -14.41
CA SER A 31 -15.23 -13.12 -14.41
C SER A 31 -15.17 -13.88 -13.09
N ARG A 32 -15.88 -15.01 -12.99
CA ARG A 32 -15.80 -15.89 -11.81
C ARG A 32 -14.44 -16.59 -11.67
N ASP A 33 -13.84 -16.98 -12.79
CA ASP A 33 -12.66 -17.85 -12.81
C ASP A 33 -11.35 -17.08 -13.03
N GLY A 34 -11.43 -15.88 -13.61
CA GLY A 34 -10.25 -15.07 -13.86
C GLY A 34 -10.53 -13.67 -14.39
N LEU A 35 -9.43 -12.94 -14.55
CA LEU A 35 -9.37 -11.65 -15.23
C LEU A 35 -9.24 -11.89 -16.74
N ILE A 36 -10.23 -11.48 -17.52
CA ILE A 36 -10.22 -11.61 -18.98
C ILE A 36 -9.71 -10.30 -19.58
N LEU A 37 -8.63 -10.35 -20.36
CA LEU A 37 -8.04 -9.21 -21.04
C LEU A 37 -7.89 -9.53 -22.53
N ASN A 38 -8.72 -8.91 -23.38
CA ASN A 38 -8.68 -9.14 -24.83
C ASN A 38 -8.80 -10.63 -25.20
N ASP A 39 -9.85 -11.27 -24.69
CA ASP A 39 -10.19 -12.69 -24.87
C ASP A 39 -9.20 -13.70 -24.27
N GLU A 40 -8.20 -13.23 -23.53
CA GLU A 40 -7.24 -14.07 -22.82
C GLU A 40 -7.58 -14.08 -21.32
N ILE A 41 -7.72 -15.28 -20.73
CA ILE A 41 -8.03 -15.44 -19.31
C ILE A 41 -6.75 -15.55 -18.48
N ILE A 42 -6.73 -14.85 -17.34
CA ILE A 42 -5.72 -15.00 -16.29
C ILE A 42 -6.44 -15.51 -15.05
N PHE A 43 -6.15 -16.73 -14.63
CA PHE A 43 -6.76 -17.31 -13.44
C PHE A 43 -6.35 -16.54 -12.18
N TYR A 44 -7.26 -16.37 -11.22
CA TYR A 44 -6.95 -15.61 -10.01
C TYR A 44 -5.81 -16.23 -9.17
N ARG A 45 -5.67 -17.55 -9.20
CA ARG A 45 -4.55 -18.30 -8.59
C ARG A 45 -3.18 -17.97 -9.20
N ASP A 46 -3.15 -17.54 -10.46
CA ASP A 46 -1.92 -17.15 -11.15
C ASP A 46 -1.52 -15.71 -10.85
N ILE A 47 -2.37 -14.93 -10.17
CA ILE A 47 -2.10 -13.53 -9.81
C ILE A 47 -1.51 -13.47 -8.40
N PHE A 48 -0.26 -13.01 -8.31
CA PHE A 48 0.42 -12.82 -7.02
C PHE A 48 -0.08 -11.56 -6.29
N LYS A 49 -0.20 -10.44 -6.99
CA LYS A 49 -0.82 -9.24 -6.41
C LYS A 49 -1.24 -8.28 -7.48
N ILE A 50 -2.15 -7.38 -7.10
CA ILE A 50 -2.55 -6.26 -7.92
C ILE A 50 -2.32 -4.97 -7.16
N GLU A 51 -1.51 -4.10 -7.76
CA GLU A 51 -1.27 -2.76 -7.27
C GLU A 51 -1.92 -1.75 -8.20
N ARG A 52 -2.32 -0.61 -7.64
CA ARG A 52 -2.91 0.47 -8.41
C ARG A 52 -2.08 1.72 -8.26
N HIS A 53 -1.79 2.32 -9.41
CA HIS A 53 -1.22 3.64 -9.48
C HIS A 53 -2.13 4.54 -10.32
N ARG A 54 -2.94 5.38 -9.64
CA ARG A 54 -3.96 6.24 -10.27
C ARG A 54 -4.98 5.41 -11.07
N ASN A 55 -4.98 5.60 -12.39
CA ASN A 55 -5.87 4.95 -13.36
C ASN A 55 -5.24 3.69 -13.96
N THR A 56 -4.06 3.30 -13.47
CA THR A 56 -3.34 2.10 -13.92
C THR A 56 -3.39 1.03 -12.85
N ILE A 57 -3.55 -0.20 -13.32
CA ILE A 57 -3.46 -1.41 -12.52
C ILE A 57 -2.21 -2.17 -12.98
N ILE A 58 -1.36 -2.50 -12.02
CA ILE A 58 -0.16 -3.31 -12.16
C ILE A 58 -0.55 -4.72 -11.74
N VAL A 59 -0.46 -5.68 -12.65
CA VAL A 59 -0.77 -7.08 -12.39
C VAL A 59 0.54 -7.84 -12.28
N VAL A 60 0.82 -8.37 -11.09
CA VAL A 60 2.01 -9.18 -10.81
C VAL A 60 1.57 -10.63 -10.74
N LEU A 61 2.16 -11.49 -11.56
CA LEU A 61 1.81 -12.89 -11.62
C LEU A 61 2.77 -13.76 -10.81
N MET A 62 2.25 -14.90 -10.36
CA MET A 62 3.04 -15.97 -9.75
C MET A 62 4.11 -16.49 -10.73
N PRO A 63 5.24 -17.00 -10.22
CA PRO A 63 6.18 -17.77 -11.02
C PRO A 63 5.45 -18.92 -11.73
N TYR A 64 5.79 -19.18 -12.99
CA TYR A 64 5.20 -20.25 -13.81
C TYR A 64 3.69 -20.13 -14.07
N SER A 65 3.12 -18.93 -13.97
CA SER A 65 1.71 -18.65 -14.31
C SER A 65 1.36 -19.08 -15.75
N THR A 66 0.16 -19.63 -15.91
CA THR A 66 -0.33 -20.11 -17.21
C THR A 66 -0.88 -18.96 -18.03
N VAL A 67 0.01 -18.33 -18.81
CA VAL A 67 -0.33 -17.14 -19.60
C VAL A 67 -0.16 -17.40 -21.08
N SER A 68 -1.12 -16.93 -21.88
CA SER A 68 -1.05 -17.08 -23.33
C SER A 68 0.10 -16.28 -23.96
N LYS A 69 0.59 -16.78 -25.10
CA LYS A 69 1.64 -16.13 -25.89
C LYS A 69 1.27 -14.72 -26.38
N LYS A 70 -0.02 -14.39 -26.45
CA LYS A 70 -0.46 -13.03 -26.82
C LYS A 70 -0.26 -12.07 -25.66
N LEU A 71 -0.64 -12.47 -24.45
CA LEU A 71 -0.52 -11.63 -23.26
C LEU A 71 0.94 -11.48 -22.81
N SER A 72 1.77 -12.51 -22.96
CA SER A 72 3.19 -12.47 -22.57
C SER A 72 4.01 -11.39 -23.30
N LYS A 73 3.55 -10.92 -24.47
CA LYS A 73 4.18 -9.80 -25.20
C LYS A 73 4.12 -8.47 -24.44
N TYR A 74 3.21 -8.33 -23.48
CA TYR A 74 3.02 -7.13 -22.67
C TYR A 74 3.84 -7.15 -21.37
N PHE A 75 4.55 -8.24 -21.10
CA PHE A 75 5.33 -8.36 -19.88
C PHE A 75 6.59 -7.50 -19.97
N PHE A 76 6.95 -6.88 -18.86
CA PHE A 76 8.23 -6.21 -18.78
C PHE A 76 9.36 -7.24 -18.78
N LYS A 77 10.41 -6.98 -19.58
CA LYS A 77 11.54 -7.90 -19.73
C LYS A 77 12.15 -8.23 -18.37
N GLY A 78 12.17 -9.52 -18.02
CA GLY A 78 12.70 -10.02 -16.74
C GLY A 78 11.69 -10.04 -15.60
N TYR A 79 10.42 -9.69 -15.84
CA TYR A 79 9.37 -9.64 -14.81
C TYR A 79 8.14 -10.42 -15.27
N SER A 80 7.40 -11.01 -14.31
CA SER A 80 6.07 -11.59 -14.51
C SER A 80 4.97 -10.54 -14.34
N THR A 81 5.23 -9.31 -14.80
CA THR A 81 4.39 -8.15 -14.52
C THR A 81 4.04 -7.41 -15.80
N PHE A 82 2.80 -6.95 -15.88
CA PHE A 82 2.34 -6.03 -16.92
C PHE A 82 1.43 -4.97 -16.31
N VAL A 83 1.17 -3.90 -17.07
CA VAL A 83 0.40 -2.75 -16.60
C VAL A 83 -0.73 -2.46 -17.57
N ILE A 84 -1.92 -2.23 -17.03
CA ILE A 84 -3.11 -1.82 -17.79
C ILE A 84 -3.62 -0.46 -17.29
N ASN A 85 -3.98 0.43 -18.21
CA ASN A 85 -4.66 1.68 -17.92
C ASN A 85 -6.15 1.51 -18.13
N ILE A 86 -6.94 1.60 -17.06
CA ILE A 86 -8.40 1.37 -17.06
C ILE A 86 -9.18 2.71 -17.05
N GLY A 87 -8.54 3.82 -16.67
CA GLY A 87 -9.21 5.11 -16.50
C GLY A 87 -9.82 5.27 -15.11
N GLY A 88 -11.01 5.87 -15.02
CA GLY A 88 -11.62 6.30 -13.75
C GLY A 88 -12.15 5.18 -12.84
N PHE A 89 -12.27 3.96 -13.33
CA PHE A 89 -12.83 2.81 -12.59
C PHE A 89 -11.76 1.91 -11.94
N ALA A 90 -10.49 2.35 -11.92
CA ALA A 90 -9.39 1.52 -11.46
C ALA A 90 -9.58 1.02 -10.00
N ASP A 91 -10.15 1.85 -9.12
CA ASP A 91 -10.37 1.51 -7.70
C ASP A 91 -11.39 0.38 -7.56
N GLU A 92 -12.51 0.45 -8.29
CA GLU A 92 -13.56 -0.56 -8.27
C GLU A 92 -13.09 -1.88 -8.90
N VAL A 93 -12.42 -1.81 -10.06
CA VAL A 93 -11.85 -2.99 -10.72
C VAL A 93 -10.81 -3.67 -9.83
N GLN A 94 -9.89 -2.91 -9.22
CA GLN A 94 -8.90 -3.46 -8.28
C GLN A 94 -9.58 -4.16 -7.09
N SER A 95 -10.57 -3.51 -6.47
CA SER A 95 -11.30 -4.06 -5.33
C SER A 95 -11.96 -5.40 -5.63
N ILE A 96 -12.62 -5.53 -6.78
CA ILE A 96 -13.27 -6.77 -7.19
C ILE A 96 -12.23 -7.85 -7.49
N ILE A 97 -11.16 -7.53 -8.21
CA ILE A 97 -10.13 -8.53 -8.50
C ILE A 97 -9.46 -9.01 -7.21
N ASN A 98 -9.10 -8.10 -6.30
CA ASN A 98 -8.52 -8.46 -4.99
C ASN A 98 -9.44 -9.38 -4.18
N ARG A 99 -10.75 -9.13 -4.19
CA ARG A 99 -11.74 -10.01 -3.55
C ARG A 99 -11.73 -11.41 -4.17
N ARG A 100 -11.64 -11.50 -5.50
CA ARG A 100 -11.60 -12.79 -6.20
C ARG A 100 -10.30 -13.55 -5.94
N ILE A 101 -9.15 -12.87 -6.00
CA ILE A 101 -7.84 -13.44 -5.63
C ILE A 101 -7.88 -13.99 -4.20
N SER A 102 -8.40 -13.18 -3.26
CA SER A 102 -8.48 -13.58 -1.85
C SER A 102 -9.37 -14.80 -1.63
N SER A 103 -10.49 -14.88 -2.36
CA SER A 103 -11.41 -16.02 -2.27
C SER A 103 -10.79 -17.28 -2.88
N ALA A 104 -10.08 -17.16 -4.00
CA ALA A 104 -9.37 -18.28 -4.64
C ALA A 104 -8.30 -18.84 -3.70
N ARG A 105 -7.47 -17.98 -3.10
CA ARG A 105 -6.42 -18.40 -2.15
C ARG A 105 -6.96 -19.11 -0.91
N ILE A 106 -8.09 -18.64 -0.38
CA ILE A 106 -8.75 -19.28 0.75
C ILE A 106 -9.28 -20.66 0.34
N ALA A 107 -9.83 -20.79 -0.88
CA ALA A 107 -10.27 -22.09 -1.38
C ALA A 107 -9.08 -23.05 -1.55
N ASP A 108 -7.98 -22.59 -2.13
CA ASP A 108 -6.75 -23.38 -2.31
C ASP A 108 -6.19 -23.82 -0.95
N SER A 109 -6.08 -22.90 0.02
CA SER A 109 -5.62 -23.21 1.38
C SER A 109 -6.52 -24.24 2.11
N LYS A 110 -7.84 -24.25 1.84
CA LYS A 110 -8.74 -25.28 2.38
C LYS A 110 -8.55 -26.63 1.72
N LEU A 111 -8.21 -26.68 0.44
CA LEU A 111 -7.95 -27.94 -0.27
C LEU A 111 -6.67 -28.62 0.22
N GLU A 112 -5.72 -27.85 0.76
CA GLU A 112 -4.47 -28.35 1.34
C GLU A 112 -4.65 -28.91 2.76
N MET A 113 -5.80 -28.64 3.42
CA MET A 113 -6.08 -29.05 4.79
C MET A 113 -7.02 -30.26 4.85
N THR A 114 -6.82 -31.09 5.87
CA THR A 114 -7.78 -32.16 6.22
C THR A 114 -9.06 -31.58 6.80
N GLU A 115 -10.17 -32.34 6.77
CA GLU A 115 -11.44 -31.89 7.37
C GLU A 115 -11.32 -31.55 8.87
N GLU A 116 -10.45 -32.26 9.60
CA GLU A 116 -10.21 -32.00 11.02
C GLU A 116 -9.45 -30.69 11.24
N GLU A 117 -8.43 -30.42 10.42
CA GLU A 117 -7.68 -29.15 10.45
C GLU A 117 -8.56 -27.97 10.08
N ILE A 118 -9.43 -28.12 9.08
CA ILE A 118 -10.39 -27.08 8.71
C ILE A 118 -11.32 -26.75 9.90
N LYS A 119 -11.79 -27.77 10.62
CA LYS A 119 -12.69 -27.55 11.77
C LYS A 119 -11.99 -26.88 12.96
N ARG A 120 -10.71 -27.16 13.20
CA ARG A 120 -9.99 -26.70 14.39
C ARG A 120 -9.17 -25.43 14.17
N ASN A 121 -8.51 -25.33 13.03
CA ASN A 121 -7.43 -24.38 12.82
C ASN A 121 -7.76 -23.30 11.79
N PHE A 122 -8.63 -23.61 10.81
CA PHE A 122 -8.93 -22.66 9.75
C PHE A 122 -9.65 -21.42 10.29
N LYS A 123 -9.03 -20.26 10.11
CA LYS A 123 -9.55 -18.96 10.53
C LYS A 123 -9.47 -18.01 9.36
N SER A 124 -10.55 -17.28 9.10
CA SER A 124 -10.58 -16.27 8.05
C SER A 124 -11.54 -15.15 8.39
N ILE A 125 -11.26 -13.94 7.91
CA ILE A 125 -12.13 -12.77 8.10
C ILE A 125 -12.23 -11.96 6.81
N ASN A 126 -13.39 -11.34 6.57
CA ASN A 126 -13.54 -10.40 5.46
C ASN A 126 -13.11 -8.99 5.89
N CYS A 127 -12.35 -8.32 5.04
CA CYS A 127 -11.98 -6.92 5.26
C CYS A 127 -13.21 -6.00 5.18
N PRO A 128 -13.46 -5.11 6.15
CA PRO A 128 -14.60 -4.19 6.12
C PRO A 128 -14.52 -3.10 5.04
N VAL A 129 -13.37 -2.91 4.40
CA VAL A 129 -13.15 -1.86 3.39
C VAL A 129 -13.29 -2.40 1.97
N CYS A 130 -12.61 -3.51 1.65
CA CYS A 130 -12.57 -4.06 0.29
C CYS A 130 -13.26 -5.42 0.15
N ASP A 131 -13.79 -6.00 1.24
CA ASP A 131 -14.47 -7.30 1.28
C ASP A 131 -13.56 -8.49 0.88
N ALA A 132 -12.24 -8.28 0.82
CA ALA A 132 -11.29 -9.36 0.59
C ALA A 132 -11.21 -10.29 1.79
N ASN A 133 -11.07 -11.59 1.54
CA ASN A 133 -10.99 -12.63 2.56
C ASN A 133 -9.53 -12.84 3.00
N ILE A 134 -9.25 -12.62 4.28
CA ILE A 134 -7.91 -12.67 4.86
C ILE A 134 -7.79 -14.00 5.59
N ASN A 135 -6.79 -14.80 5.21
CA ASN A 135 -6.44 -16.02 5.91
C ASN A 135 -5.73 -15.66 7.22
N LEU A 136 -6.27 -16.14 8.34
CA LEU A 136 -5.70 -15.99 9.67
C LEU A 136 -5.31 -17.35 10.27
N THR A 137 -5.31 -18.40 9.46
CA THR A 137 -4.86 -19.74 9.86
C THR A 137 -3.38 -19.67 10.21
N GLU A 138 -2.97 -20.39 11.26
CA GLU A 138 -1.59 -20.44 11.81
C GLU A 138 -1.08 -19.15 12.44
N LEU A 139 -1.79 -18.02 12.29
CA LEU A 139 -1.39 -16.76 12.87
C LEU A 139 -1.73 -16.68 14.37
N VAL A 140 -0.81 -16.06 15.12
CA VAL A 140 -1.05 -15.72 16.52
C VAL A 140 -2.20 -14.71 16.60
N PRO A 141 -3.20 -14.92 17.49
CA PRO A 141 -4.24 -13.93 17.72
C PRO A 141 -3.65 -12.60 18.19
N SER A 142 -3.91 -11.55 17.42
CA SER A 142 -3.46 -10.18 17.70
C SER A 142 -4.65 -9.24 17.86
N VAL A 143 -4.44 -8.01 18.33
CA VAL A 143 -5.54 -7.03 18.52
C VAL A 143 -6.12 -6.56 17.20
N PHE A 144 -5.24 -6.32 16.23
CA PHE A 144 -5.58 -5.82 14.91
C PHE A 144 -5.28 -6.83 13.82
N ILE A 145 -5.91 -6.60 12.67
CA ILE A 145 -5.79 -7.39 11.45
C ILE A 145 -5.49 -6.42 10.30
N TYR A 146 -4.49 -6.76 9.50
CA TYR A 146 -4.08 -6.01 8.33
C TYR A 146 -4.63 -6.64 7.06
N CYS A 147 -5.24 -5.82 6.20
CA CYS A 147 -5.62 -6.24 4.86
C CYS A 147 -4.53 -5.88 3.86
N HIS A 148 -3.73 -6.86 3.41
CA HIS A 148 -2.69 -6.61 2.41
C HIS A 148 -3.24 -6.20 1.02
N TYR A 149 -4.55 -6.31 0.77
CA TYR A 149 -5.16 -5.94 -0.50
C TYR A 149 -5.49 -4.44 -0.61
N CYS A 150 -5.92 -3.81 0.48
CA CYS A 150 -6.26 -2.38 0.50
C CYS A 150 -5.51 -1.59 1.60
N GLU A 151 -4.56 -2.24 2.27
CA GLU A 151 -3.68 -1.70 3.31
C GLU A 151 -4.39 -1.15 4.55
N SER A 152 -5.65 -1.52 4.77
CA SER A 152 -6.41 -1.09 5.94
C SER A 152 -6.09 -1.94 7.17
N VAL A 153 -6.10 -1.32 8.35
CA VAL A 153 -5.99 -1.99 9.64
C VAL A 153 -7.33 -1.88 10.38
N PHE A 154 -7.80 -2.99 10.94
CA PHE A 154 -9.08 -3.08 11.66
C PHE A 154 -9.02 -4.11 12.79
N ASP A 155 -9.95 -4.08 13.73
CA ASP A 155 -10.05 -5.04 14.83
C ASP A 155 -10.86 -6.31 14.45
N HIS A 156 -10.95 -7.29 15.35
CA HIS A 156 -11.77 -8.50 15.13
C HIS A 156 -13.27 -8.23 14.97
N TYR A 157 -13.74 -7.05 15.39
CA TYR A 157 -15.12 -6.61 15.25
C TYR A 157 -15.37 -5.83 13.95
N SER A 158 -14.38 -5.80 13.05
CA SER A 158 -14.45 -5.06 11.78
C SER A 158 -14.51 -3.54 11.94
N ASN A 159 -14.15 -3.00 13.11
CA ASN A 159 -13.97 -1.57 13.29
C ASN A 159 -12.61 -1.14 12.76
N LEU A 160 -12.61 -0.13 11.89
CA LEU A 160 -11.37 0.46 11.40
C LEU A 160 -10.67 1.24 12.51
N ILE A 161 -9.33 1.21 12.50
CA ILE A 161 -8.55 2.19 13.27
C ILE A 161 -8.99 3.62 12.90
N PRO A 162 -8.84 4.61 13.79
CA PRO A 162 -9.21 5.98 13.48
C PRO A 162 -8.56 6.45 12.17
N GLY A 163 -9.36 6.87 11.19
CA GLY A 163 -8.82 7.30 9.89
C GLY A 163 -8.26 6.17 9.01
N GLY A 164 -8.52 4.90 9.32
CA GLY A 164 -7.97 3.73 8.61
C GLY A 164 -8.28 3.60 7.11
N LYS A 165 -9.11 4.49 6.55
CA LYS A 165 -9.29 4.63 5.09
C LYS A 165 -8.24 5.53 4.43
N GLU A 166 -7.75 6.52 5.16
CA GLU A 166 -6.82 7.54 4.65
C GLU A 166 -5.37 7.26 5.06
N TYR A 167 -5.19 6.62 6.22
CA TYR A 167 -3.88 6.32 6.77
C TYR A 167 -3.42 4.92 6.36
N ARG A 168 -2.27 4.86 5.68
CA ARG A 168 -1.64 3.64 5.14
C ARG A 168 -0.14 3.85 5.00
N ILE A 169 0.57 2.87 4.47
CA ILE A 169 1.99 3.02 4.20
C ILE A 169 2.20 3.97 3.01
N CYS A 170 3.02 4.98 3.22
CA CYS A 170 3.43 5.89 2.14
C CYS A 170 4.38 5.13 1.20
N PRO A 171 4.09 5.04 -0.10
CA PRO A 171 4.94 4.31 -1.06
C PRO A 171 6.32 4.96 -1.25
N GLU A 172 6.46 6.25 -0.96
CA GLU A 172 7.71 7.00 -1.13
C GLU A 172 8.62 6.92 0.10
N THR A 173 8.04 6.90 1.31
CA THR A 173 8.82 6.96 2.57
C THR A 173 8.78 5.66 3.37
N GLY A 174 7.88 4.72 3.06
CA GLY A 174 7.67 3.51 3.83
C GLY A 174 7.01 3.73 5.21
N LEU A 175 6.73 4.97 5.59
CA LEU A 175 6.10 5.32 6.86
C LEU A 175 4.58 5.21 6.79
N PHE A 176 3.96 4.77 7.88
CA PHE A 176 2.53 4.92 8.11
C PHE A 176 2.17 6.41 8.21
N ASP A 177 1.32 6.88 7.31
CA ASP A 177 0.96 8.29 7.19
C ASP A 177 -0.40 8.44 6.50
N ARG A 178 -0.96 9.64 6.50
CA ARG A 178 -2.14 9.97 5.72
C ARG A 178 -1.75 10.11 4.25
N VAL A 179 -2.20 9.17 3.41
CA VAL A 179 -1.80 9.11 2.01
C VAL A 179 -2.90 9.56 1.07
N LYS A 180 -2.62 10.59 0.28
CA LYS A 180 -3.56 11.17 -0.69
C LYS A 180 -2.87 11.66 -1.95
N ASN A 181 -3.68 12.18 -2.88
CA ASN A 181 -3.20 12.81 -4.09
C ASN A 181 -2.82 14.27 -3.83
N TYR A 182 -1.57 14.62 -4.17
CA TYR A 182 -1.05 15.98 -4.15
C TYR A 182 -0.57 16.42 -5.53
N TYR A 183 -0.32 17.72 -5.66
CA TYR A 183 0.21 18.33 -6.86
C TYR A 183 1.58 18.98 -6.60
N GLU A 184 2.55 18.64 -7.42
CA GLU A 184 3.87 19.28 -7.44
C GLU A 184 3.87 20.31 -8.56
N TYR A 185 4.11 21.57 -8.20
CA TYR A 185 4.20 22.69 -9.12
C TYR A 185 5.67 23.07 -9.29
N GLN A 186 6.23 22.73 -10.46
CA GLN A 186 7.61 23.08 -10.82
C GLN A 186 7.58 24.17 -11.89
N MET A 187 8.13 25.33 -11.55
CA MET A 187 8.31 26.44 -12.48
C MET A 187 9.79 26.59 -12.78
N TYR A 188 10.16 26.53 -14.05
CA TYR A 188 11.51 26.77 -14.52
C TYR A 188 11.52 28.05 -15.34
N PHE A 189 12.39 28.98 -14.95
CA PHE A 189 12.70 30.15 -15.74
C PHE A 189 14.14 30.03 -16.22
N ASN A 190 14.32 29.84 -17.52
CA ASN A 190 15.60 30.05 -18.18
C ASN A 190 15.51 31.36 -18.98
N ARG A 191 16.64 32.00 -19.29
CA ARG A 191 16.72 33.32 -19.95
C ARG A 191 15.87 33.45 -21.22
N TYR A 192 15.53 32.33 -21.86
CA TYR A 192 14.76 32.26 -23.10
C TYR A 192 13.51 31.37 -23.03
N GLU A 193 13.26 30.67 -21.92
CA GLU A 193 12.14 29.73 -21.83
C GLU A 193 11.49 29.73 -20.45
N PHE A 194 10.17 29.82 -20.44
CA PHE A 194 9.34 29.55 -19.28
C PHE A 194 8.73 28.16 -19.41
N ARG A 195 9.00 27.27 -18.46
CA ARG A 195 8.38 25.93 -18.43
C ARG A 195 7.63 25.73 -17.12
N PHE A 196 6.34 25.44 -17.24
CA PHE A 196 5.49 25.02 -16.13
C PHE A 196 5.25 23.51 -16.22
N LYS A 197 5.59 22.79 -15.15
CA LYS A 197 5.34 21.35 -15.05
C LYS A 197 4.48 21.06 -13.83
N LEU A 198 3.30 20.52 -14.09
CA LEU A 198 2.39 20.00 -13.07
C LEU A 198 2.56 18.48 -12.98
N ARG A 199 2.94 17.98 -11.81
CA ARG A 199 3.01 16.55 -11.53
C ARG A 199 2.07 16.21 -10.39
N LYS A 200 1.02 15.43 -10.66
CA LYS A 200 0.25 14.77 -9.59
C LYS A 200 1.11 13.65 -8.98
N PHE A 201 1.03 13.40 -7.68
CA PHE A 201 1.68 12.26 -7.01
C PHE A 201 0.83 11.77 -5.84
N PHE A 202 1.08 10.55 -5.38
CA PHE A 202 0.30 9.86 -4.36
C PHE A 202 1.24 9.39 -3.25
N CYS A 203 1.20 10.04 -2.10
CA CYS A 203 2.16 9.87 -1.01
C CYS A 203 1.57 10.32 0.34
N GLY A 204 2.36 10.23 1.41
CA GLY A 204 2.02 10.73 2.74
C GLY A 204 2.23 12.23 2.92
N ASP A 205 1.57 12.83 3.93
CA ASP A 205 1.74 14.23 4.33
C ASP A 205 3.22 14.57 4.66
N THR A 206 3.97 13.63 5.23
CA THR A 206 5.40 13.77 5.55
C THR A 206 6.24 14.05 4.30
N TYR A 207 6.04 13.26 3.24
CA TYR A 207 6.78 13.44 1.98
C TYR A 207 6.46 14.77 1.31
N VAL A 208 5.19 15.21 1.41
CA VAL A 208 4.77 16.52 0.89
C VAL A 208 5.46 17.65 1.61
N HIS A 209 5.76 17.50 2.90
CA HIS A 209 6.52 18.50 3.64
C HIS A 209 7.89 18.74 3.01
N PHE A 210 8.65 17.67 2.72
CA PHE A 210 9.97 17.79 2.08
C PHE A 210 9.88 18.37 0.66
N ILE A 211 8.88 17.93 -0.13
CA ILE A 211 8.64 18.49 -1.46
C ILE A 211 8.33 19.98 -1.36
N PHE A 212 7.51 20.38 -0.39
CA PHE A 212 7.16 21.78 -0.17
C PHE A 212 8.41 22.59 0.14
N GLU A 213 9.24 22.19 1.09
CA GLU A 213 10.43 22.97 1.47
C GLU A 213 11.38 23.13 0.28
N ARG A 214 11.64 22.04 -0.44
CA ARG A 214 12.47 22.07 -1.65
C ARG A 214 11.90 22.98 -2.74
N ASN A 215 10.58 22.94 -2.97
CA ASN A 215 9.95 23.70 -4.04
C ASN A 215 9.65 25.14 -3.63
N PHE A 216 9.44 25.42 -2.36
CA PHE A 216 9.27 26.77 -1.83
C PHE A 216 10.51 27.60 -2.16
N TRP A 217 11.71 27.12 -1.84
CA TRP A 217 12.94 27.84 -2.16
C TRP A 217 13.17 28.05 -3.65
N LYS A 218 12.82 27.06 -4.49
CA LYS A 218 12.92 27.19 -5.96
C LYS A 218 11.93 28.23 -6.50
N ASN A 219 10.68 28.15 -6.07
CA ASN A 219 9.58 28.98 -6.57
C ASN A 219 9.54 30.38 -5.92
N PHE A 220 10.19 30.57 -4.78
CA PHE A 220 10.23 31.86 -4.06
C PHE A 220 10.77 32.98 -4.94
N SER A 221 11.77 32.69 -5.76
CA SER A 221 12.34 33.63 -6.74
C SER A 221 11.35 34.11 -7.81
N LEU A 222 10.26 33.37 -8.04
CA LEU A 222 9.30 33.61 -9.12
C LEU A 222 7.91 34.07 -8.63
N LEU A 223 7.68 34.12 -7.31
CA LEU A 223 6.43 34.49 -6.58
C LEU A 223 5.14 33.72 -6.95
N ILE A 224 4.89 33.44 -8.23
CA ILE A 224 3.68 32.80 -8.76
C ILE A 224 3.58 31.34 -8.32
N GLY A 225 4.71 30.61 -8.24
CA GLY A 225 4.72 29.19 -7.84
C GLY A 225 4.54 28.98 -6.33
N VAL A 226 4.66 30.03 -5.53
CA VAL A 226 4.53 29.97 -4.06
C VAL A 226 3.08 29.70 -3.67
N LEU A 227 2.11 30.37 -4.30
CA LEU A 227 0.68 30.21 -4.00
C LEU A 227 0.17 28.77 -4.14
N PRO A 228 0.31 28.08 -5.30
CA PRO A 228 -0.17 26.72 -5.43
C PRO A 228 0.59 25.74 -4.51
N THR A 229 1.87 25.99 -4.24
CA THR A 229 2.68 25.20 -3.29
C THR A 229 2.18 25.39 -1.85
N ALA A 230 1.80 26.61 -1.46
CA ALA A 230 1.21 26.90 -0.16
C ALA A 230 -0.17 26.25 0.02
N ILE A 231 -0.99 26.20 -1.04
CA ILE A 231 -2.29 25.49 -1.01
C ILE A 231 -2.08 24.01 -0.70
N GLU A 232 -1.12 23.33 -1.34
CA GLU A 232 -0.85 21.92 -1.06
C GLU A 232 -0.30 21.70 0.36
N LYS A 233 0.49 22.64 0.88
CA LYS A 233 0.91 22.61 2.30
C LYS A 233 -0.28 22.72 3.24
N ILE A 234 -1.18 23.67 3.02
CA ILE A 234 -2.40 23.81 3.81
C ILE A 234 -3.23 22.53 3.73
N ARG A 235 -3.43 21.97 2.52
CA ARG A 235 -4.11 20.69 2.35
C ARG A 235 -3.43 19.58 3.14
N SER A 236 -2.10 19.52 3.21
CA SER A 236 -1.36 18.52 3.99
C SER A 236 -1.51 18.68 5.51
N THR A 237 -1.84 19.89 5.98
CA THR A 237 -2.03 20.18 7.41
C THR A 237 -3.50 20.12 7.85
N SER A 238 -4.44 20.41 6.94
CA SER A 238 -5.87 20.42 7.24
C SER A 238 -6.46 19.02 7.37
N ASN A 239 -7.54 18.89 8.14
CA ASN A 239 -8.37 17.68 8.29
C ASN A 239 -7.57 16.43 8.72
N ARG A 240 -6.51 16.59 9.52
CA ARG A 240 -5.80 15.45 10.11
C ARG A 240 -6.69 14.80 11.17
N ASN A 241 -6.57 13.49 11.32
CA ASN A 241 -7.25 12.78 12.39
C ASN A 241 -6.71 13.27 13.74
N GLN A 242 -7.60 13.60 14.67
CA GLN A 242 -7.25 14.09 16.01
C GLN A 242 -6.47 13.06 16.85
N ASN A 243 -6.48 11.79 16.45
CA ASN A 243 -5.68 10.75 17.08
C ASN A 243 -4.20 10.77 16.64
N TYR A 244 -3.85 11.52 15.58
CA TYR A 244 -2.49 11.63 15.04
C TYR A 244 -2.06 13.09 14.76
N PRO A 245 -2.24 14.05 15.70
CA PRO A 245 -1.96 15.45 15.41
C PRO A 245 -0.46 15.69 15.12
N GLU A 246 0.41 14.96 15.82
CA GLU A 246 1.86 15.11 15.76
C GLU A 246 2.55 14.13 14.79
N LEU A 247 1.80 13.26 14.08
CA LEU A 247 2.38 12.17 13.28
C LEU A 247 3.37 12.66 12.22
N VAL A 248 3.03 13.71 11.49
CA VAL A 248 3.94 14.28 10.46
C VAL A 248 5.22 14.81 11.10
N LYS A 249 5.12 15.44 12.27
CA LYS A 249 6.28 15.95 13.00
C LYS A 249 7.17 14.80 13.49
N ALA A 250 6.56 13.75 14.03
CA ALA A 250 7.25 12.54 14.49
C ALA A 250 7.96 11.82 13.33
N ASN A 251 7.28 11.69 12.19
CA ASN A 251 7.83 11.08 10.99
C ASN A 251 9.02 11.86 10.41
N ILE A 252 8.95 13.19 10.38
CA ILE A 252 10.08 14.04 9.97
C ILE A 252 11.26 13.83 10.94
N ALA A 253 11.01 13.89 12.26
CA ALA A 253 12.04 13.66 13.27
C ALA A 253 12.68 12.27 13.14
N ALA A 254 11.90 11.24 12.75
CA ALA A 254 12.39 9.88 12.52
C ALA A 254 13.36 9.83 11.33
N LEU A 255 12.99 10.44 10.20
CA LEU A 255 13.84 10.51 9.01
C LEU A 255 15.09 11.38 9.21
N GLU A 256 15.06 12.33 10.16
CA GLU A 256 16.19 13.18 10.51
C GLU A 256 17.04 12.59 11.66
N GLY A 257 16.72 11.38 12.14
CA GLY A 257 17.45 10.71 13.21
C GLY A 257 17.34 11.37 14.60
N ARG A 258 16.37 12.27 14.81
CA ARG A 258 16.12 12.96 16.09
C ARG A 258 15.39 12.04 17.09
N ILE A 259 16.05 10.95 17.50
CA ILE A 259 15.37 9.85 18.20
C ILE A 259 14.69 10.21 19.52
N GLN A 260 15.22 11.17 20.29
CA GLN A 260 14.58 11.60 21.55
C GLN A 260 13.22 12.27 21.29
N GLU A 261 13.12 13.08 20.23
CA GLU A 261 11.85 13.69 19.83
C GLU A 261 10.89 12.64 19.26
N VAL A 262 11.43 11.67 18.51
CA VAL A 262 10.68 10.53 17.96
C VAL A 262 10.02 9.71 19.06
N GLU A 263 10.80 9.25 20.06
CA GLU A 263 10.30 8.48 21.21
C GLU A 263 9.18 9.27 21.92
N PHE A 264 9.43 10.54 22.26
CA PHE A 264 8.44 11.38 22.93
C PHE A 264 7.12 11.53 22.14
N LEU A 265 7.19 11.85 20.84
CA LEU A 265 6.00 12.09 20.03
C LEU A 265 5.23 10.78 19.76
N PHE A 266 5.91 9.67 19.49
CA PHE A 266 5.25 8.39 19.29
C PHE A 266 4.64 7.85 20.58
N ASP A 267 5.30 7.99 21.72
CA ASP A 267 4.76 7.58 23.02
C ASP A 267 3.46 8.33 23.33
N GLN A 268 3.41 9.63 23.11
CA GLN A 268 2.18 10.42 23.28
C GLN A 268 1.03 9.93 22.38
N MET A 269 1.32 9.55 21.13
CA MET A 269 0.31 9.00 20.23
C MET A 269 -0.10 7.58 20.61
N LEU A 270 0.83 6.74 21.08
CA LEU A 270 0.58 5.37 21.53
C LEU A 270 -0.20 5.31 22.85
N MET A 271 -0.05 6.30 23.73
CA MET A 271 -0.90 6.44 24.92
C MET A 271 -2.38 6.61 24.56
N ARG A 272 -2.67 7.33 23.45
CA ARG A 272 -4.03 7.54 22.92
C ARG A 272 -4.49 6.36 22.05
N ASN A 273 -3.56 5.76 21.30
CA ASN A 273 -3.81 4.68 20.35
C ASN A 273 -2.99 3.45 20.75
N LYS A 274 -3.40 2.79 21.84
CA LYS A 274 -2.67 1.63 22.37
C LYS A 274 -2.52 0.55 21.30
N ASN A 275 -1.34 -0.07 21.26
CA ASN A 275 -1.02 -1.18 20.36
C ASN A 275 -1.13 -0.84 18.86
N HIS A 276 -0.97 0.41 18.46
CA HIS A 276 -1.15 0.76 17.04
C HIS A 276 0.02 0.27 16.17
N PRO A 277 -0.17 -0.70 15.25
CA PRO A 277 0.94 -1.33 14.53
C PRO A 277 1.71 -0.35 13.64
N GLY A 278 1.00 0.59 12.98
CA GLY A 278 1.64 1.62 12.15
C GLY A 278 2.51 2.63 12.92
N LEU A 279 2.24 2.87 14.21
CA LEU A 279 3.06 3.79 15.01
C LEU A 279 4.35 3.09 15.46
N TYR A 280 4.25 1.82 15.89
CA TYR A 280 5.42 1.00 16.18
C TYR A 280 6.30 0.78 14.96
N LEU A 281 5.71 0.60 13.77
CA LEU A 281 6.45 0.54 12.50
C LEU A 281 7.29 1.80 12.29
N ASN A 282 6.69 2.99 12.41
CA ASN A 282 7.41 4.24 12.20
C ASN A 282 8.52 4.47 13.24
N LEU A 283 8.27 4.10 14.50
CA LEU A 283 9.28 4.14 15.56
C LEU A 283 10.44 3.18 15.25
N GLY A 284 10.14 1.98 14.76
CA GLY A 284 11.12 1.01 14.27
C GLY A 284 11.98 1.57 13.13
N ILE A 285 11.35 2.21 12.13
CA ILE A 285 12.05 2.91 11.04
C ILE A 285 12.95 4.01 11.59
N GLY A 286 12.48 4.84 12.53
CA GLY A 286 13.30 5.87 13.17
C GLY A 286 14.55 5.33 13.87
N TYR A 287 14.49 4.14 14.48
CA TYR A 287 15.68 3.48 15.03
C TYR A 287 16.60 2.90 13.95
N LEU A 288 16.06 2.45 12.82
CA LEU A 288 16.88 2.01 11.68
C LEU A 288 17.70 3.17 11.09
N GLU A 289 17.13 4.37 11.01
CA GLU A 289 17.82 5.58 10.51
C GLU A 289 19.05 5.96 11.36
N ILE A 290 19.08 5.57 12.63
CA ILE A 290 20.25 5.76 13.52
C ILE A 290 20.99 4.46 13.84
N GLU A 291 20.82 3.44 12.99
CA GLU A 291 21.49 2.14 13.06
C GLU A 291 21.30 1.34 14.36
N LYS A 292 20.30 1.66 15.19
CA LYS A 292 19.96 0.94 16.42
C LYS A 292 19.06 -0.27 16.13
N LYS A 293 19.61 -1.26 15.42
CA LYS A 293 18.88 -2.44 14.92
C LYS A 293 18.10 -3.20 15.99
N GLU A 294 18.68 -3.43 17.16
CA GLU A 294 17.99 -4.15 18.26
C GLU A 294 16.70 -3.44 18.72
N LYS A 295 16.77 -2.11 18.90
CA LYS A 295 15.59 -1.30 19.24
C LYS A 295 14.59 -1.24 18.09
N ALA A 296 15.06 -1.19 16.85
CA ALA A 296 14.19 -1.28 15.67
C ALA A 296 13.44 -2.62 15.64
N GLY A 297 14.17 -3.74 15.77
CA GLY A 297 13.62 -5.08 15.82
C GLY A 297 12.59 -5.22 16.94
N PHE A 298 12.88 -4.72 18.14
CA PHE A 298 11.91 -4.69 19.25
C PHE A 298 10.60 -4.00 18.88
N ASN A 299 10.65 -2.81 18.27
CA ASN A 299 9.45 -2.08 17.89
C ASN A 299 8.70 -2.72 16.71
N LEU A 300 9.42 -3.29 15.74
CA LEU A 300 8.80 -4.05 14.65
C LEU A 300 8.10 -5.30 15.18
N LYS A 301 8.68 -6.00 16.17
CA LYS A 301 8.02 -7.11 16.87
C LYS A 301 6.78 -6.64 17.63
N LYS A 302 6.81 -5.48 18.30
CA LYS A 302 5.62 -4.88 18.93
C LYS A 302 4.50 -4.59 17.92
N ALA A 303 4.86 -4.18 16.70
CA ALA A 303 3.88 -4.02 15.62
C ALA A 303 3.23 -5.37 15.26
N LEU A 304 3.99 -6.46 15.19
CA LEU A 304 3.49 -7.81 14.90
C LEU A 304 2.71 -8.42 16.07
N GLU A 305 3.13 -8.21 17.32
CA GLU A 305 2.34 -8.58 18.50
C GLU A 305 0.95 -7.91 18.46
N SER A 306 0.91 -6.67 17.99
CA SER A 306 -0.34 -5.91 17.86
C SER A 306 -1.18 -6.32 16.65
N CYS A 307 -0.53 -6.76 15.57
CA CYS A 307 -1.13 -7.17 14.31
C CYS A 307 -0.24 -8.21 13.64
N SER A 308 -0.53 -9.50 13.84
CA SER A 308 0.39 -10.59 13.45
C SER A 308 0.71 -10.53 11.96
N ASN A 309 -0.31 -10.38 11.12
CA ASN A 309 -0.16 -10.28 9.67
C ASN A 309 0.24 -8.90 9.13
N TYR A 310 0.89 -8.04 9.93
CA TYR A 310 1.28 -6.69 9.48
C TYR A 310 2.50 -6.73 8.55
N GLN A 311 2.24 -7.04 7.28
CA GLN A 311 3.25 -7.20 6.22
C GLN A 311 4.34 -6.11 6.18
N PRO A 312 4.04 -4.79 6.36
CA PRO A 312 5.08 -3.77 6.33
C PRO A 312 6.18 -3.97 7.38
N ALA A 313 5.83 -4.49 8.57
CA ALA A 313 6.81 -4.79 9.61
C ALA A 313 7.58 -6.09 9.31
N LEU A 314 6.90 -7.12 8.77
CA LEU A 314 7.54 -8.37 8.33
C LEU A 314 8.61 -8.09 7.26
N ASP A 315 8.28 -7.28 6.26
CA ASP A 315 9.20 -6.94 5.17
C ASP A 315 10.48 -6.26 5.68
N LEU A 316 10.35 -5.34 6.64
CA LEU A 316 11.50 -4.68 7.27
C LEU A 316 12.31 -5.64 8.14
N LEU A 317 11.66 -6.51 8.92
CA LEU A 317 12.37 -7.51 9.72
C LEU A 317 13.12 -8.50 8.83
N TRP A 318 12.53 -9.00 7.75
CA TRP A 318 13.23 -9.87 6.80
C TRP A 318 14.44 -9.19 6.16
N LYS A 319 14.33 -7.90 5.86
CA LYS A 319 15.42 -7.12 5.27
C LYS A 319 16.58 -6.89 6.23
N HIS A 320 16.31 -6.66 7.52
CA HIS A 320 17.33 -6.22 8.48
C HIS A 320 17.75 -7.29 9.50
N GLU A 321 16.91 -8.31 9.73
CA GLU A 321 17.11 -9.44 10.66
C GLU A 321 16.64 -10.75 10.01
N PRO A 322 17.29 -11.25 8.94
CA PRO A 322 16.82 -12.43 8.20
C PRO A 322 16.75 -13.72 9.03
N ASN A 323 17.46 -13.78 10.17
CA ASN A 323 17.42 -14.91 11.09
C ASN A 323 16.24 -14.87 12.07
N PHE A 324 15.49 -13.77 12.14
CA PHE A 324 14.37 -13.60 13.08
C PHE A 324 13.30 -14.70 12.93
N VAL A 325 12.93 -15.04 11.69
CA VAL A 325 11.90 -16.06 11.39
C VAL A 325 12.29 -17.45 11.91
N LYS A 326 13.59 -17.73 12.02
CA LYS A 326 14.08 -19.06 12.44
C LYS A 326 14.11 -19.24 13.95
N GLN A 327 14.07 -18.16 14.74
CA GLN A 327 14.35 -18.24 16.18
C GLN A 327 13.11 -18.53 17.02
N ASP A 328 11.92 -18.10 16.60
CA ASP A 328 10.76 -18.09 17.51
C ASP A 328 9.70 -19.17 17.23
N ASN A 329 9.81 -20.00 16.19
CA ASN A 329 8.78 -20.98 15.78
C ASN A 329 7.35 -20.38 15.63
N VAL A 330 7.23 -19.06 15.62
CA VAL A 330 5.98 -18.32 15.45
C VAL A 330 5.92 -17.84 14.01
N ILE A 331 4.91 -18.31 13.28
CA ILE A 331 4.56 -17.77 11.97
C ILE A 331 3.74 -16.50 12.24
N TYR A 332 4.37 -15.35 12.06
CA TYR A 332 3.73 -14.02 12.11
C TYR A 332 3.13 -13.67 10.74
#